data_AF-A0A7V2WZS2-F1
#
_entry.id   AF-A0A7V2WZS2-F1
#
_cell.length_a   1.000
_cell.length_b   1.000
_cell.length_c   1.000
_cell.angle_alpha   90.00
_cell.angle_beta   90.00
_cell.angle_gamma   90.00
#
_symmetry.space_group_name_H-M   'P 1'
#
loop_
_entity.id
_entity.type
_entity.pdbx_description
1 polymer ?
#
loop_
_entity_poly.entity_id
_entity_poly.type
_entity_poly.pdbx_seq_one_letter_code
_entity_poly.pdbx_strand_id
1 'polypeptide(L)'
;MLSGYTGQNSIINDYREYLERNLNAMRAYMSMPTNKWDQLQWIGFYADLRRKFAIAGDWGYVPNQRGGFQAFWWHRQIMEDCAIYLQLEEERLCFKVEVEDKEARKPLRSKWHEIILRKARELDVPVSAPKRFGSGQCMTVCILDKDYREARRGALDLERTVRWLKKAEMVLDLAREQEINSCA
;
A
#
# COMPACT_ATOMS: atom_id res chain seq x y z
N MET A 1 -0.96 -25.15 -19.93
CA MET A 1 0.21 -24.30 -19.62
C MET A 1 0.87 -23.94 -20.95
N LEU A 2 0.90 -22.66 -21.36
CA LEU A 2 1.41 -22.23 -22.68
C LEU A 2 2.93 -22.42 -22.84
N SER A 3 3.66 -22.61 -21.74
CA SER A 3 5.10 -22.88 -21.71
C SER A 3 5.51 -24.19 -22.39
N GLY A 4 4.59 -25.11 -22.64
CA GLY A 4 4.84 -26.38 -23.33
C GLY A 4 4.50 -26.39 -24.82
N TYR A 5 4.00 -25.28 -25.39
CA TYR A 5 3.62 -25.24 -26.81
C TYR A 5 4.87 -25.04 -27.70
N THR A 6 5.14 -26.00 -28.58
CA THR A 6 6.27 -26.00 -29.52
C THR A 6 5.86 -25.78 -30.99
N GLY A 7 4.60 -25.40 -31.24
CA GLY A 7 4.08 -25.20 -32.60
C GLY A 7 4.42 -23.83 -33.20
N GLN A 8 4.17 -23.68 -34.51
CA GLN A 8 4.51 -22.49 -35.31
C GLN A 8 3.36 -21.49 -35.47
N ASN A 9 2.28 -21.59 -34.67
CA ASN A 9 1.17 -20.63 -34.78
C ASN A 9 1.63 -19.24 -34.31
N SER A 10 1.65 -18.28 -35.23
CA SER A 10 2.14 -16.92 -34.99
C SER A 10 1.36 -16.21 -33.87
N ILE A 11 0.03 -16.33 -33.83
CA ILE A 11 -0.81 -15.69 -32.80
C ILE A 11 -0.44 -16.20 -31.40
N ILE A 12 -0.21 -17.51 -31.25
CA ILE A 12 0.16 -18.10 -29.96
C ILE A 12 1.56 -17.65 -29.53
N ASN A 13 2.49 -17.53 -30.47
CA ASN A 13 3.85 -17.10 -30.19
C ASN A 13 3.90 -15.60 -29.82
N ASP A 14 3.21 -14.75 -30.59
CA ASP A 14 3.09 -13.31 -30.30
C ASP A 14 2.48 -13.07 -28.91
N TYR A 15 1.43 -13.83 -28.56
CA TYR A 15 0.80 -13.74 -27.25
C TYR A 15 1.74 -14.18 -26.11
N ARG A 16 2.54 -15.24 -26.32
CA ARG A 16 3.54 -15.68 -25.34
C ARG A 16 4.63 -14.64 -25.14
N GLU A 17 5.18 -14.10 -26.21
CA GLU A 17 6.20 -13.04 -26.16
C GLU A 17 5.67 -11.80 -25.43
N TYR A 18 4.42 -11.43 -25.69
CA TYR A 18 3.74 -10.37 -24.96
C TYR A 18 3.67 -10.64 -23.44
N LEU A 19 3.27 -11.86 -23.03
CA LEU A 19 3.20 -12.24 -21.61
C LEU A 19 4.60 -12.26 -20.95
N GLU A 20 5.61 -12.82 -21.62
CA GLU A 20 6.97 -12.88 -21.12
C GLU A 20 7.57 -11.48 -20.96
N ARG A 21 7.36 -10.61 -21.95
CA ARG A 21 7.78 -9.20 -21.87
C ARG A 21 7.15 -8.49 -20.67
N ASN A 22 5.84 -8.67 -20.45
CA ASN A 22 5.15 -8.06 -19.31
C ASN A 22 5.65 -8.64 -17.96
N LEU A 23 5.85 -9.95 -17.86
CA LEU A 23 6.37 -10.60 -16.66
C LEU A 23 7.80 -10.11 -16.34
N ASN A 24 8.64 -9.96 -17.35
CA ASN A 24 9.99 -9.43 -17.20
C ASN A 24 9.96 -7.96 -16.77
N ALA A 25 9.09 -7.15 -17.38
CA ALA A 25 8.89 -5.76 -16.99
C ALA A 25 8.41 -5.64 -15.54
N MET A 26 7.45 -6.46 -15.11
CA MET A 26 6.99 -6.49 -13.73
C MET A 26 8.14 -6.82 -12.77
N ARG A 27 8.92 -7.87 -13.06
CA ARG A 27 10.06 -8.30 -12.22
C ARG A 27 11.22 -7.31 -12.18
N ALA A 28 11.29 -6.38 -13.13
CA ALA A 28 12.34 -5.37 -13.17
C ALA A 28 12.38 -4.48 -11.92
N TYR A 29 11.28 -4.40 -11.14
CA TYR A 29 11.26 -3.70 -9.85
C TYR A 29 12.38 -4.15 -8.89
N MET A 30 12.82 -5.42 -8.99
CA MET A 30 13.83 -6.01 -8.10
C MET A 30 15.23 -5.45 -8.31
N SER A 31 15.54 -4.97 -9.52
CA SER A 31 16.87 -4.49 -9.89
C SER A 31 16.89 -3.02 -10.30
N MET A 32 15.73 -2.47 -10.67
CA MET A 32 15.59 -1.08 -11.10
C MET A 32 15.52 -0.14 -9.89
N PRO A 33 16.17 1.04 -9.97
CA PRO A 33 15.99 2.10 -8.97
C PRO A 33 14.52 2.44 -8.76
N THR A 34 14.11 2.62 -7.50
CA THR A 34 12.70 2.83 -7.10
C THR A 34 12.06 4.07 -7.74
N ASN A 35 12.86 5.08 -8.10
CA ASN A 35 12.42 6.30 -8.77
C ASN A 35 12.25 6.15 -10.30
N LYS A 36 12.51 4.97 -10.86
CA LYS A 36 12.33 4.65 -12.28
C LYS A 36 11.14 3.73 -12.55
N TRP A 37 10.44 3.30 -11.50
CA TRP A 37 9.32 2.39 -11.63
C TRP A 37 8.14 3.03 -12.35
N ASP A 38 7.54 2.27 -13.25
CA ASP A 38 6.26 2.55 -13.88
C ASP A 38 5.14 1.64 -13.32
N GLN A 39 3.97 1.67 -13.95
CA GLN A 39 2.81 0.87 -13.55
C GLN A 39 3.12 -0.63 -13.42
N LEU A 40 3.93 -1.21 -14.31
CA LEU A 40 4.23 -2.64 -14.28
C LEU A 40 5.16 -3.00 -13.13
N GLN A 41 6.17 -2.18 -12.83
CA GLN A 41 7.03 -2.44 -11.67
C GLN A 41 6.27 -2.32 -10.35
N TRP A 42 5.34 -1.37 -10.24
CA TRP A 42 4.45 -1.28 -9.09
C TRP A 42 3.57 -2.53 -8.91
N ILE A 43 2.95 -3.00 -9.99
CA ILE A 43 2.14 -4.24 -9.95
C ILE A 43 3.01 -5.44 -9.57
N GLY A 44 4.23 -5.54 -10.12
CA GLY A 44 5.19 -6.59 -9.78
C GLY A 44 5.56 -6.58 -8.29
N PHE A 45 5.84 -5.39 -7.74
CA PHE A 45 6.15 -5.21 -6.32
C PHE A 45 4.96 -5.61 -5.43
N TYR A 46 3.75 -5.13 -5.70
CA TYR A 46 2.55 -5.45 -4.92
C TYR A 46 2.18 -6.94 -4.99
N ALA A 47 2.32 -7.56 -6.16
CA ALA A 47 2.11 -9.00 -6.31
C ALA A 47 3.06 -9.81 -5.41
N ASP A 48 4.32 -9.38 -5.30
CA ASP A 48 5.30 -10.03 -4.42
C ASP A 48 5.09 -9.72 -2.94
N LEU A 49 4.60 -8.54 -2.55
CA LEU A 49 4.15 -8.29 -1.18
C LEU A 49 3.07 -9.30 -0.74
N ARG A 50 2.06 -9.52 -1.59
CA ARG A 50 0.99 -10.49 -1.32
C ARG A 50 1.49 -11.93 -1.31
N ARG A 51 2.25 -12.34 -2.33
CA ARG A 51 2.66 -13.76 -2.49
C ARG A 51 3.81 -14.16 -1.59
N LYS A 52 4.87 -13.36 -1.50
CA LYS A 52 6.12 -13.75 -0.81
C LYS A 52 6.09 -13.43 0.67
N PHE A 53 5.40 -12.36 1.07
CA PHE A 53 5.35 -11.91 2.46
C PHE A 53 3.99 -12.12 3.12
N ALA A 54 3.09 -12.85 2.44
CA ALA A 54 1.75 -13.18 2.93
C ALA A 54 0.98 -11.95 3.44
N ILE A 55 1.22 -10.76 2.86
CA ILE A 55 0.48 -9.57 3.22
C ILE A 55 -0.90 -9.67 2.55
N ALA A 56 -1.90 -10.02 3.36
CA ALA A 56 -3.28 -10.19 2.92
C ALA A 56 -3.90 -8.83 2.53
N GLY A 57 -3.74 -8.48 1.27
CA GLY A 57 -4.24 -7.25 0.68
C GLY A 57 -4.52 -7.42 -0.82
N ASP A 58 -5.02 -6.35 -1.41
CA ASP A 58 -5.28 -6.27 -2.84
C ASP A 58 -4.67 -4.99 -3.43
N TRP A 59 -4.48 -4.97 -4.75
CA TRP A 59 -4.02 -3.79 -5.47
C TRP A 59 -4.91 -3.44 -6.64
N GLY A 60 -4.85 -2.18 -7.05
CA GLY A 60 -5.50 -1.69 -8.24
C GLY A 60 -5.08 -0.28 -8.59
N TYR A 61 -5.45 0.12 -9.81
CA TYR A 61 -5.25 1.47 -10.27
C TYR A 61 -6.38 2.38 -9.74
N VAL A 62 -5.99 3.49 -9.11
CA VAL A 62 -6.92 4.49 -8.57
C VAL A 62 -6.88 5.72 -9.48
N PRO A 63 -7.94 6.00 -10.26
CA PRO A 63 -7.96 7.17 -11.15
C PRO A 63 -8.06 8.47 -10.36
N ASN A 64 -7.41 9.52 -10.86
CA ASN A 64 -7.56 10.88 -10.36
C ASN A 64 -7.39 11.88 -11.51
N GLN A 65 -7.63 13.17 -11.24
CA GLN A 65 -7.52 14.24 -12.25
C GLN A 65 -6.12 14.40 -12.87
N ARG A 66 -5.09 13.77 -12.29
CA ARG A 66 -3.68 13.83 -12.72
C ARG A 66 -3.19 12.52 -13.36
N GLY A 67 -4.08 11.59 -13.69
CA GLY A 67 -3.70 10.31 -14.30
C GLY A 67 -3.52 9.15 -13.33
N GLY A 68 -4.07 9.26 -12.11
CA GLY A 68 -4.18 8.16 -11.14
C GLY A 68 -2.87 7.67 -10.55
N PHE A 69 -2.90 6.54 -9.85
CA PHE A 69 -1.72 5.87 -9.29
C PHE A 69 -2.01 4.38 -9.01
N GLN A 70 -0.97 3.57 -8.88
CA GLN A 70 -1.11 2.18 -8.43
C GLN A 70 -1.20 2.11 -6.89
N ALA A 71 -2.27 1.52 -6.38
CA ALA A 71 -2.50 1.40 -4.95
C ALA A 71 -2.47 -0.06 -4.48
N PHE A 72 -2.04 -0.28 -3.25
CA PHE A 72 -2.15 -1.57 -2.55
C PHE A 72 -2.71 -1.32 -1.15
N TRP A 73 -3.81 -1.97 -0.78
CA TRP A 73 -4.47 -1.79 0.52
C TRP A 73 -4.56 -3.10 1.28
N TRP A 74 -4.27 -3.06 2.57
CA TRP A 74 -4.22 -4.24 3.44
C TRP A 74 -4.43 -3.85 4.91
N HIS A 75 -4.39 -4.87 5.79
CA HIS A 75 -4.52 -4.70 7.24
C HIS A 75 -5.79 -3.95 7.65
N ARG A 76 -6.91 -4.29 6.98
CA ARG A 76 -8.20 -3.65 7.23
C ARG A 76 -8.80 -4.14 8.54
N GLN A 77 -9.20 -3.20 9.37
CA GLN A 77 -9.84 -3.43 10.66
C GLN A 77 -11.18 -2.71 10.67
N ILE A 78 -12.27 -3.45 10.87
CA ILE A 78 -13.64 -2.92 10.90
C ILE A 78 -14.01 -2.63 12.35
N MET A 79 -14.57 -1.45 12.58
CA MET A 79 -15.12 -0.99 13.86
C MET A 79 -16.59 -0.59 13.64
N GLU A 80 -17.26 -0.15 14.70
CA GLU A 80 -18.69 0.17 14.67
C GLU A 80 -19.02 1.32 13.70
N ASP A 81 -18.22 2.39 13.69
CA ASP A 81 -18.48 3.64 12.97
C ASP A 81 -17.55 3.88 11.77
N CYS A 82 -16.53 3.04 11.60
CA CYS A 82 -15.53 3.20 10.54
C CYS A 82 -14.71 1.94 10.29
N ALA A 83 -13.83 1.99 9.29
CA ALA A 83 -12.74 1.03 9.12
C ALA A 83 -11.40 1.77 9.02
N ILE A 84 -10.35 1.21 9.63
CA ILE A 84 -8.97 1.70 9.47
C ILE A 84 -8.16 0.67 8.70
N TYR A 85 -7.22 1.13 7.88
CA TYR A 85 -6.39 0.24 7.05
C TYR A 85 -5.13 0.95 6.56
N LEU A 86 -4.19 0.18 6.00
CA LEU A 86 -2.99 0.71 5.36
C LEU A 86 -3.16 0.73 3.84
N GLN A 87 -2.59 1.74 3.20
CA GLN A 87 -2.57 1.86 1.76
C GLN A 87 -1.23 2.38 1.26
N LEU A 88 -0.64 1.70 0.28
CA LEU A 88 0.45 2.23 -0.54
C LEU A 88 -0.18 3.06 -1.65
N GLU A 89 0.23 4.31 -1.77
CA GLU A 89 -0.01 5.16 -2.93
C GLU A 89 1.34 5.37 -3.62
N GLU A 90 1.79 4.36 -4.35
CA GLU A 90 3.14 4.28 -4.92
C GLU A 90 4.20 4.47 -3.83
N GLU A 91 4.97 5.55 -3.85
CA GLU A 91 6.04 5.85 -2.87
C GLU A 91 5.54 6.24 -1.47
N ARG A 92 4.23 6.45 -1.29
CA ARG A 92 3.65 6.90 -0.03
C ARG A 92 3.00 5.74 0.73
N LEU A 93 3.40 5.56 1.98
CA LEU A 93 2.72 4.69 2.94
C LEU A 93 1.69 5.51 3.72
N CYS A 94 0.41 5.22 3.54
CA CYS A 94 -0.71 5.97 4.09
C CYS A 94 -1.48 5.14 5.12
N PHE A 95 -1.82 5.77 6.23
CA PHE A 95 -2.83 5.30 7.17
C PHE A 95 -4.17 5.89 6.76
N LYS A 96 -5.18 5.03 6.61
CA LYS A 96 -6.49 5.39 6.09
C LYS A 96 -7.58 5.15 7.12
N VAL A 97 -8.59 6.00 7.08
CA VAL A 97 -9.90 5.76 7.71
C VAL A 97 -10.98 5.82 6.62
N GLU A 98 -11.92 4.91 6.69
CA GLU A 98 -13.11 4.86 5.87
C GLU A 98 -14.35 5.06 6.73
N VAL A 99 -15.16 6.05 6.39
CA VAL A 99 -16.37 6.41 7.13
C VAL A 99 -17.52 6.63 6.15
N GLU A 100 -18.54 5.79 6.25
CA GLU A 100 -19.73 5.87 5.41
C GLU A 100 -20.53 7.14 5.71
N ASP A 101 -20.86 7.36 6.99
CA ASP A 101 -21.59 8.55 7.45
C ASP A 101 -20.76 9.82 7.21
N LYS A 102 -21.32 10.72 6.38
CA LYS A 102 -20.69 11.96 5.97
C LYS A 102 -20.45 12.90 7.15
N GLU A 103 -21.35 12.95 8.13
CA GLU A 103 -21.25 13.86 9.27
C GLU A 103 -20.18 13.37 10.26
N ALA A 104 -20.00 12.06 10.38
CA ALA A 104 -18.95 11.43 11.20
C ALA A 104 -17.53 11.50 10.59
N ARG A 105 -17.39 11.76 9.28
CA ARG A 105 -16.06 11.75 8.59
C ARG A 105 -15.03 12.65 9.24
N LYS A 106 -15.37 13.92 9.47
CA LYS A 106 -14.44 14.91 10.04
C LYS A 106 -14.02 14.55 11.47
N PRO A 107 -14.95 14.29 12.42
CA PRO A 107 -14.56 13.95 13.79
C PRO A 107 -13.76 12.65 13.85
N LEU A 108 -14.15 11.59 13.13
CA LEU A 108 -13.42 10.33 13.14
C LEU A 108 -12.05 10.42 12.49
N ARG A 109 -11.91 11.18 11.40
CA ARG A 109 -10.60 11.46 10.80
C ARG A 109 -9.66 12.16 11.77
N SER A 110 -10.14 13.15 12.52
CA SER A 110 -9.33 13.85 13.52
C SER A 110 -8.94 12.91 14.67
N LYS A 111 -9.90 12.15 15.21
CA LYS A 111 -9.67 11.15 16.26
C LYS A 111 -8.59 10.14 15.86
N TRP A 112 -8.75 9.50 14.69
CA TRP A 112 -7.80 8.49 14.21
C TRP A 112 -6.43 9.08 13.88
N HIS A 113 -6.36 10.32 13.39
CA HIS A 113 -5.09 11.01 13.22
C HIS A 113 -4.35 11.14 14.56
N GLU A 114 -5.01 11.58 15.63
CA GLU A 114 -4.40 11.76 16.95
C GLU A 114 -3.96 10.43 17.58
N ILE A 115 -4.80 9.38 17.49
CA ILE A 115 -4.47 8.05 18.02
C ILE A 115 -3.26 7.47 17.28
N ILE A 116 -3.31 7.43 15.95
CA ILE A 116 -2.24 6.85 15.12
C ILE A 116 -0.94 7.63 15.29
N LEU A 117 -0.99 8.97 15.31
CA LEU A 117 0.21 9.79 15.51
C LEU A 117 0.88 9.49 16.85
N ARG A 118 0.10 9.29 17.92
CA ARG A 118 0.62 8.93 19.24
C ARG A 118 1.23 7.53 19.25
N LYS A 119 0.54 6.52 18.69
CA LYS A 119 1.06 5.14 18.61
C LYS A 119 2.28 5.00 17.72
N ALA A 120 2.35 5.76 16.64
CA ALA A 120 3.53 5.83 15.80
C ALA A 120 4.74 6.40 16.56
N ARG A 121 4.55 7.44 17.38
CA ARG A 121 5.61 7.99 18.25
C ARG A 121 6.10 6.97 19.28
N GLU A 122 5.20 6.22 19.91
CA GLU A 122 5.57 5.15 20.87
C GLU A 122 6.44 4.05 20.24
N LEU A 123 6.31 3.84 18.92
CA LEU A 123 7.05 2.82 18.15
C LEU A 123 8.20 3.37 17.30
N ASP A 124 8.57 4.64 17.47
CA ASP A 124 9.56 5.35 16.64
C ASP A 124 9.30 5.21 15.14
N VAL A 125 8.03 5.29 14.74
CA VAL A 125 7.60 5.32 13.33
C VAL A 125 7.32 6.77 12.95
N PRO A 126 8.13 7.37 12.04
CA PRO A 126 8.00 8.78 11.71
C PRO A 126 6.80 9.00 10.80
N VAL A 127 5.70 9.51 11.34
CA VAL A 127 4.48 9.84 10.58
C VAL A 127 4.05 11.28 10.82
N SER A 128 3.46 11.88 9.79
CA SER A 128 2.84 13.21 9.87
C SER A 128 1.45 13.23 9.24
N ALA A 129 0.76 14.37 9.43
CA ALA A 129 -0.48 14.64 8.72
C ALA A 129 -0.24 14.75 7.21
N PRO A 130 -1.20 14.31 6.37
CA PRO A 130 -1.13 14.60 4.94
C PRO A 130 -1.14 16.12 4.71
N LYS A 131 -0.53 16.59 3.60
CA LYS A 131 -0.51 18.02 3.21
C LYS A 131 -1.90 18.68 3.27
N ARG A 132 -2.94 17.91 2.94
CA ARG A 132 -4.34 18.30 3.09
C ARG A 132 -5.15 17.09 3.46
N PHE A 133 -6.00 17.21 4.48
CA PHE A 133 -6.96 16.18 4.80
C PHE A 133 -8.06 16.10 3.73
N GLY A 134 -8.38 14.87 3.31
CA GLY A 134 -9.53 14.61 2.44
C GLY A 134 -10.86 14.70 3.18
N SER A 135 -11.96 14.79 2.43
CA SER A 135 -13.35 14.81 2.93
C SER A 135 -14.23 13.71 2.30
N GLY A 136 -13.63 12.83 1.50
CA GLY A 136 -14.30 11.68 0.92
C GLY A 136 -14.58 10.59 1.95
N GLN A 137 -15.18 9.49 1.50
CA GLN A 137 -15.44 8.32 2.36
C GLN A 137 -14.13 7.70 2.87
N CYS A 138 -13.14 7.49 1.99
CA CYS A 138 -11.80 7.04 2.35
C CYS A 138 -10.85 8.25 2.48
N MET A 139 -10.25 8.44 3.65
CA MET A 139 -9.40 9.60 3.96
C MET A 139 -8.05 9.15 4.49
N THR A 140 -6.98 9.80 4.07
CA THR A 140 -5.66 9.67 4.71
C THR A 140 -5.65 10.45 6.01
N VAL A 141 -5.24 9.80 7.09
CA VAL A 141 -5.09 10.41 8.42
C VAL A 141 -3.62 10.65 8.78
N CYS A 142 -2.73 9.74 8.40
CA CYS A 142 -1.29 9.89 8.56
C CYS A 142 -0.55 9.37 7.32
N ILE A 143 0.65 9.88 7.07
CA ILE A 143 1.60 9.37 6.08
C ILE A 143 2.94 9.11 6.75
N LEU A 144 3.68 8.10 6.29
CA LEU A 144 5.08 7.93 6.69
C LEU A 144 5.91 9.10 6.13
N ASP A 145 6.76 9.70 6.96
CA ASP A 145 7.57 10.89 6.63
C ASP A 145 8.83 10.57 5.84
N LYS A 146 8.76 9.51 5.04
CA LYS A 146 9.82 9.05 4.14
C LYS A 146 9.25 8.09 3.11
N ASP A 147 10.02 7.83 2.06
CA ASP A 147 9.79 6.68 1.21
C ASP A 147 9.98 5.40 2.05
N TYR A 148 8.99 4.52 2.06
CA TYR A 148 9.05 3.25 2.78
C TYR A 148 9.90 2.21 2.04
N ARG A 149 10.15 2.42 0.73
CA ARG A 149 10.99 1.57 -0.11
C ARG A 149 12.45 1.86 0.21
N GLU A 150 13.05 0.94 0.95
CA GLU A 150 14.47 1.03 1.30
C GLU A 150 15.30 0.54 0.11
N ALA A 151 16.32 1.30 -0.27
CA ALA A 151 17.22 0.93 -1.37
C ALA A 151 18.60 0.56 -0.85
N ARG A 152 19.20 -0.49 -1.40
CA ARG A 152 20.58 -0.91 -1.13
C ARG A 152 21.29 -1.16 -2.46
N ARG A 153 22.43 -0.51 -2.67
CA ARG A 153 23.20 -0.59 -3.94
C ARG A 153 22.38 -0.23 -5.19
N GLY A 154 21.45 0.72 -5.06
CA GLY A 154 20.65 1.23 -6.18
C GLY A 154 19.40 0.40 -6.52
N ALA A 155 19.13 -0.70 -5.81
CA ALA A 155 17.93 -1.52 -5.98
C ALA A 155 17.16 -1.67 -4.66
N LEU A 156 15.92 -2.13 -4.73
CA LEU A 156 15.06 -2.32 -3.55
C LEU A 156 15.63 -3.39 -2.59
N ASP A 157 15.76 -3.03 -1.31
CA ASP A 157 15.92 -3.97 -0.20
C ASP A 157 14.52 -4.35 0.31
N LEU A 158 14.02 -5.46 -0.22
CA LEU A 158 12.63 -5.89 0.00
C LEU A 158 12.36 -6.28 1.46
N GLU A 159 13.32 -6.89 2.15
CA GLU A 159 13.17 -7.23 3.57
C GLU A 159 13.10 -5.99 4.44
N ARG A 160 13.96 -4.99 4.21
CA ARG A 160 13.91 -3.69 4.91
C ARG A 160 12.59 -2.97 4.66
N THR A 161 12.14 -2.99 3.41
CA THR A 161 10.87 -2.39 3.01
C THR A 161 9.71 -3.04 3.76
N VAL A 162 9.65 -4.37 3.81
CA VAL A 162 8.60 -5.11 4.53
C VAL A 162 8.63 -4.84 6.04
N ARG A 163 9.82 -4.62 6.64
CA ARG A 163 9.90 -4.22 8.06
C ARG A 163 9.17 -2.92 8.34
N TRP A 164 9.21 -1.93 7.44
CA TRP A 164 8.42 -0.71 7.60
C TRP A 164 6.92 -0.98 7.49
N LEU A 165 6.49 -1.84 6.57
CA LEU A 165 5.09 -2.23 6.44
C LEU A 165 4.57 -2.92 7.70
N LYS A 166 5.36 -3.83 8.29
CA LYS A 166 5.03 -4.51 9.56
C LYS A 166 5.00 -3.56 10.75
N LYS A 167 5.91 -2.58 10.81
CA LYS A 167 5.84 -1.52 11.83
C LYS A 167 4.55 -0.71 11.70
N ALA A 168 4.10 -0.41 10.48
CA ALA A 168 2.83 0.28 10.27
C ALA A 168 1.61 -0.57 10.66
N GLU A 169 1.64 -1.88 10.43
CA GLU A 169 0.61 -2.82 10.92
C GLU A 169 0.52 -2.75 12.46
N MET A 170 1.66 -2.82 13.15
CA MET A 170 1.72 -2.71 14.62
C MET A 170 1.15 -1.38 15.14
N VAL A 171 1.40 -0.27 14.44
CA VAL A 171 0.82 1.03 14.80
C VAL A 171 -0.72 0.98 14.74
N LEU A 172 -1.31 0.37 13.71
CA LEU A 172 -2.76 0.21 13.61
C LEU A 172 -3.32 -0.74 14.67
N ASP A 173 -2.64 -1.84 14.95
CA ASP A 173 -3.06 -2.80 15.99
C ASP A 173 -3.15 -2.12 17.36
N LEU A 174 -2.11 -1.40 17.77
CA LEU A 174 -2.10 -0.65 19.03
C LEU A 174 -3.13 0.49 19.05
N ALA A 175 -3.40 1.12 17.90
CA ALA A 175 -4.40 2.17 17.79
C ALA A 175 -5.81 1.60 18.02
N ARG A 176 -6.11 0.43 17.44
CA ARG A 176 -7.38 -0.28 17.64
C ARG A 176 -7.55 -0.77 19.08
N GLU A 177 -6.54 -1.40 19.65
CA GLU A 177 -6.60 -1.90 21.04
C GLU A 177 -6.90 -0.77 22.02
N GLN A 178 -6.30 0.41 21.81
CA GLN A 178 -6.61 1.56 22.64
C GLN A 178 -8.08 1.98 22.53
N GLU A 179 -8.63 2.03 21.33
CA GLU A 179 -10.02 2.41 21.11
C GLU A 179 -10.98 1.45 21.80
N ILE A 180 -10.73 0.14 21.69
CA ILE A 180 -11.52 -0.89 22.38
C ILE A 180 -11.48 -0.67 23.90
N ASN A 181 -10.30 -0.40 24.45
CA ASN A 181 -10.12 -0.20 25.90
C ASN A 181 -10.69 1.13 26.41
N SER A 182 -10.93 2.13 25.54
CA SER A 182 -11.61 3.37 25.93
C SER A 182 -13.13 3.26 25.93
N CYS A 183 -13.69 2.20 25.35
CA CYS A 183 -15.13 1.93 25.25
C CYS A 183 -15.63 0.85 26.23
N ALA A 184 -14.72 0.16 26.93
CA ALA A 184 -14.99 -0.82 27.97
C ALA A 184 -14.96 -0.19 29.36
#